data_AF-A0A7U4GIJ7-F1
#
_entry.id   AF-A0A7U4GIJ7-F1
#
_cell.length_a   1.000
_cell.length_b   1.000
_cell.length_c   1.000
_cell.angle_alpha   90.00
_cell.angle_beta   90.00
_cell.angle_gamma   90.00
#
_symmetry.space_group_name_H-M   'P 1'
#
loop_
_entity.id
_entity.type
_entity.pdbx_description
1 polymer ?
#
loop_
_entity_poly.entity_id
_entity_poly.type
_entity_poly.pdbx_seq_one_letter_code
_entity_poly.pdbx_strand_id
1 'polypeptide(L)'
;MEWQIEQRLVFLEWRNARLLLTCGVQHRHYHHDDLLLLQECWQLERFNGVPQRIYLLKMGLMVSCSPPALSGAECWYQLYQQQRALLRRLPGEYQ
;
A
#
# COMPACT_ATOMS: atom_id res chain seq x y z
N MET A 1 5.95 13.48 2.39
CA MET A 1 6.91 13.25 1.30
C MET A 1 6.26 12.31 0.29
N GLU A 2 6.52 12.52 -0.99
CA GLU A 2 5.95 11.74 -2.08
C GLU A 2 7.09 11.31 -3.01
N TRP A 3 7.06 10.06 -3.44
CA TRP A 3 7.96 9.52 -4.45
C TRP A 3 7.16 8.81 -5.52
N GLN A 4 7.51 9.09 -6.78
CA GLN A 4 7.04 8.31 -7.92
C GLN A 4 8.17 7.39 -8.37
N ILE A 5 7.91 6.08 -8.32
CA ILE A 5 8.87 5.04 -8.68
C ILE A 5 8.22 4.18 -9.76
N GLU A 6 8.58 4.46 -11.02
CA GLU A 6 7.91 3.89 -12.20
C GLU A 6 6.41 4.25 -12.19
N GLN A 7 5.52 3.26 -12.25
CA GLN A 7 4.07 3.43 -12.16
C GLN A 7 3.53 3.43 -10.72
N ARG A 8 4.42 3.43 -9.72
CA ARG A 8 4.04 3.40 -8.30
C ARG A 8 4.17 4.77 -7.66
N LEU A 9 3.23 5.07 -6.78
CA LEU A 9 3.32 6.19 -5.85
C LEU A 9 3.62 5.66 -4.46
N VAL A 10 4.52 6.35 -3.76
CA VAL A 10 4.81 6.11 -2.35
C VAL A 10 4.66 7.42 -1.61
N PHE A 11 3.82 7.42 -0.58
CA PHE A 11 3.62 8.56 0.30
C PHE A 11 4.07 8.22 1.71
N LEU A 12 4.75 9.18 2.32
CA LEU A 12 5.03 9.21 3.74
C LEU A 12 4.38 10.47 4.32
N GLU A 13 3.30 10.29 5.07
CA GLU A 13 2.40 11.38 5.47
C GLU A 13 2.28 11.47 6.98
N TRP A 14 2.37 12.66 7.55
CA TRP A 14 2.03 12.89 8.95
C TRP A 14 0.58 13.33 9.07
N ARG A 15 -0.26 12.52 9.74
CA ARG A 15 -1.69 12.79 9.92
C ARG A 15 -2.16 12.34 11.29
N ASN A 16 -2.90 13.21 11.98
CA ASN A 16 -3.47 12.92 13.31
C ASN A 16 -2.43 12.37 14.30
N ALA A 17 -1.26 13.02 14.36
CA ALA A 17 -0.12 12.62 15.18
C ALA A 17 0.45 11.21 14.87
N ARG A 18 0.25 10.71 13.65
CA ARG A 18 0.77 9.42 13.19
C ARG A 18 1.45 9.57 11.83
N LEU A 19 2.49 8.77 11.62
CA LEU A 19 3.14 8.66 10.33
C LEU A 19 2.50 7.50 9.55
N LEU A 20 2.08 7.78 8.32
CA LEU A 20 1.42 6.85 7.42
C LEU A 20 2.34 6.52 6.26
N LEU A 21 2.44 5.23 5.95
CA LEU A 21 3.08 4.71 4.74
C LEU A 21 1.99 4.26 3.78
N THR A 22 1.89 4.92 2.63
CA THR A 22 0.96 4.57 1.57
C THR A 22 1.73 4.22 0.32
N CYS A 23 1.44 3.07 -0.27
CA CYS A 23 1.97 2.64 -1.56
C CYS A 23 0.78 2.43 -2.51
N GLY A 24 0.92 2.80 -3.77
CA GLY A 24 -0.13 2.57 -4.76
C GLY A 24 0.38 2.47 -6.18
N VAL A 25 -0.51 2.04 -7.06
CA VAL A 25 -0.27 1.91 -8.49
C VAL A 25 -1.20 2.84 -9.24
N GLN A 26 -0.63 3.67 -10.13
CA GLN A 26 -1.38 4.59 -10.95
C GLN A 26 -1.81 3.92 -12.25
N HIS A 27 -3.05 3.43 -12.29
CA HIS A 27 -3.66 2.94 -13.51
C HIS A 27 -5.11 3.40 -13.61
N ARG A 28 -5.52 3.82 -14.82
CA ARG A 28 -6.82 4.45 -15.08
C ARG A 28 -8.03 3.52 -15.04
N HIS A 29 -7.81 2.22 -14.86
CA HIS A 29 -8.86 1.21 -15.08
C HIS A 29 -8.98 0.19 -13.94
N TYR A 30 -8.74 0.60 -12.69
CA TYR A 30 -9.08 -0.26 -11.56
C TYR A 30 -10.54 -0.09 -11.18
N HIS A 31 -11.18 -1.23 -10.94
CA HIS A 31 -12.59 -1.36 -10.60
C HIS A 31 -12.77 -1.81 -9.16
N HIS A 32 -14.03 -1.85 -8.71
CA HIS A 32 -14.34 -2.33 -7.37
C HIS A 32 -13.90 -3.78 -7.14
N ASP A 33 -13.98 -4.63 -8.17
CA ASP A 33 -13.58 -6.04 -8.08
C ASP A 33 -12.07 -6.19 -7.82
N ASP A 34 -11.25 -5.29 -8.35
CA ASP A 34 -9.80 -5.25 -8.06
C ASP A 34 -9.53 -4.91 -6.59
N LEU A 35 -10.32 -4.01 -6.00
CA LEU A 35 -10.26 -3.71 -4.58
C LEU A 35 -10.65 -4.93 -3.73
N LEU A 36 -11.72 -5.63 -4.11
CA LEU A 36 -12.17 -6.85 -3.44
C LEU A 36 -11.10 -7.94 -3.50
N LEU A 37 -10.50 -8.18 -4.68
CA LEU A 37 -9.40 -9.12 -4.85
C LEU A 37 -8.24 -8.84 -3.89
N LEU A 38 -7.85 -7.57 -3.74
CA LEU A 38 -6.80 -7.19 -2.79
C LEU A 38 -7.21 -7.39 -1.34
N GLN A 39 -8.46 -7.12 -0.98
CA GLN A 39 -8.98 -7.37 0.36
C GLN A 39 -9.02 -8.86 0.70
N GLU A 40 -9.37 -9.72 -0.26
CA GLU A 40 -9.34 -11.18 -0.09
C GLU A 40 -7.91 -11.74 -0.01
N CYS A 41 -6.98 -11.14 -0.75
CA CYS A 41 -5.56 -11.51 -0.72
C CYS A 41 -4.82 -11.00 0.52
N TRP A 42 -5.41 -10.06 1.27
CA TRP A 42 -4.80 -9.46 2.44
C TRP A 42 -4.79 -10.46 3.61
N GLN A 43 -3.60 -10.69 4.16
CA GLN A 43 -3.37 -11.56 5.29
C GLN A 43 -2.58 -10.77 6.33
N LEU A 44 -3.12 -10.62 7.54
CA LEU A 44 -2.55 -9.76 8.58
C LEU A 44 -1.13 -10.19 8.99
N GLU A 45 -0.88 -11.50 8.98
CA GLU A 45 0.40 -12.12 9.32
C GLU A 45 1.51 -11.68 8.37
N ARG A 46 1.17 -11.45 7.09
CA ARG A 46 2.13 -10.95 6.10
C ARG A 46 2.56 -9.51 6.34
N PHE A 47 1.89 -8.78 7.22
CA PHE A 47 2.18 -7.38 7.55
C PHE A 47 2.64 -7.22 9.00
N ASN A 48 3.21 -8.25 9.62
CA ASN A 48 3.67 -8.23 11.02
C ASN A 48 2.57 -7.77 12.00
N GLY A 49 1.31 -8.11 11.73
CA GLY A 49 0.19 -7.67 12.57
C GLY A 49 -0.25 -6.22 12.35
N VAL A 50 0.37 -5.48 11.42
CA VAL A 50 0.02 -4.08 11.13
C VAL A 50 -1.18 -4.02 10.18
N PRO A 51 -2.31 -3.44 10.61
CA PRO A 51 -3.49 -3.33 9.76
C PRO A 51 -3.23 -2.47 8.52
N GLN A 52 -3.70 -2.95 7.37
CA GLN A 52 -3.63 -2.23 6.11
C GLN A 52 -5.02 -1.67 5.77
N ARG A 53 -5.05 -0.52 5.11
CA ARG A 53 -6.25 0.06 4.52
C ARG A 53 -6.06 0.12 3.01
N ILE A 54 -7.02 -0.43 2.28
CA ILE A 54 -6.95 -0.53 0.82
C ILE A 54 -8.03 0.40 0.25
N TYR A 55 -7.64 1.30 -0.66
CA TYR A 55 -8.53 2.31 -1.23
C TYR A 55 -8.48 2.26 -2.75
N LEU A 56 -9.67 2.37 -3.36
CA LEU A 56 -9.81 2.73 -4.77
C LEU A 56 -10.00 4.24 -4.87
N LEU A 57 -9.03 4.92 -5.48
CA LEU A 57 -9.05 6.35 -5.74
C LEU A 57 -9.12 6.62 -7.24
N LYS A 58 -9.50 7.85 -7.63
CA LYS A 58 -9.48 8.28 -9.06
C LYS A 58 -8.12 8.09 -9.74
N MET A 59 -7.04 8.13 -8.96
CA MET A 59 -5.67 7.97 -9.45
C MET A 59 -5.18 6.52 -9.47
N GLY A 60 -5.90 5.57 -8.86
CA GLY A 60 -5.52 4.17 -8.81
C GLY A 60 -5.82 3.50 -7.46
N LEU A 61 -5.23 2.32 -7.25
CA LEU A 61 -5.36 1.55 -6.02
C LEU A 61 -4.20 1.84 -5.07
N MET A 62 -4.55 2.02 -3.80
CA MET A 62 -3.62 2.40 -2.73
C MET A 62 -3.74 1.43 -1.56
N VAL A 63 -2.62 1.11 -0.93
CA VAL A 63 -2.53 0.39 0.34
C VAL A 63 -1.79 1.28 1.32
N SER A 64 -2.40 1.54 2.48
CA SER A 64 -1.88 2.42 3.51
C SER A 64 -1.83 1.74 4.85
N CYS A 65 -0.80 2.02 5.65
CA CYS A 65 -0.78 1.65 7.05
C CYS A 65 -0.13 2.73 7.92
N SER A 66 -0.34 2.61 9.22
CA SER A 66 0.38 3.35 10.24
C SER A 66 1.31 2.36 10.94
N PRO A 67 2.60 2.33 10.62
CA PRO A 67 3.55 1.50 11.36
C PRO A 67 3.58 1.88 12.84
N PRO A 68 3.95 0.95 13.74
CA PRO A 68 4.11 1.25 15.17
C PRO A 68 5.11 2.39 15.41
N ALA A 69 4.82 3.27 16.37
CA ALA A 69 5.62 4.49 16.59
C ALA A 69 7.10 4.22 16.93
N LEU A 70 7.41 3.05 17.50
CA LEU A 70 8.76 2.64 17.89
C LEU A 70 9.44 1.74 16.86
N SER A 71 8.87 1.56 15.67
CA SER A 71 9.46 0.69 14.65
C SER A 71 10.64 1.36 13.93
N GLY A 72 11.71 0.59 13.74
CA GLY A 72 12.89 1.01 12.96
C GLY A 72 12.65 1.00 11.45
N ALA A 73 13.55 1.63 10.69
CA ALA A 73 13.43 1.78 9.24
C ALA A 73 13.30 0.44 8.49
N GLU A 74 13.84 -0.64 9.03
CA GLU A 74 13.75 -2.00 8.49
C GLU A 74 12.29 -2.48 8.45
N CYS A 75 11.52 -2.21 9.52
CA CYS A 75 10.11 -2.54 9.58
C CYS A 75 9.31 -1.74 8.55
N TRP A 76 9.63 -0.44 8.40
CA TRP A 76 9.00 0.42 7.39
C TRP A 76 9.26 -0.09 5.97
N TYR A 77 10.50 -0.48 5.68
CA TYR A 77 10.87 -1.01 4.38
C TYR A 77 10.20 -2.37 4.10
N GLN A 78 10.11 -3.26 5.10
CA GLN A 78 9.37 -4.51 4.98
C GLN A 78 7.89 -4.28 4.68
N LEU A 79 7.24 -3.35 5.39
CA LEU A 79 5.84 -2.99 5.14
C LEU A 79 5.66 -2.46 3.72
N TYR A 80 6.57 -1.60 3.24
CA TYR A 80 6.56 -1.13 1.86
C TYR A 80 6.67 -2.30 0.86
N GLN A 81 7.60 -3.24 1.08
CA GLN A 81 7.75 -4.41 0.22
C GLN A 81 6.49 -5.29 0.21
N GLN A 82 5.85 -5.47 1.36
CA GLN A 82 4.63 -6.25 1.51
C GLN A 82 3.43 -5.57 0.82
N GLN A 83 3.29 -4.25 0.95
CA GLN A 83 2.27 -3.47 0.24
C GLN A 83 2.47 -3.58 -1.28
N ARG A 84 3.72 -3.48 -1.75
CA ARG A 84 4.06 -3.66 -3.16
C ARG A 84 3.77 -5.08 -3.65
N ALA A 85 4.06 -6.10 -2.85
CA ALA A 85 3.74 -7.49 -3.18
C ALA A 85 2.23 -7.75 -3.25
N LEU A 86 1.44 -7.08 -2.41
CA LEU A 86 -0.01 -7.13 -2.46
C LEU A 86 -0.54 -6.47 -3.74
N LEU A 87 -0.07 -5.26 -4.06
CA LEU A 87 -0.49 -4.53 -5.27
C LEU A 87 -0.15 -5.27 -6.57
N ARG A 88 0.91 -6.09 -6.59
CA ARG A 88 1.27 -6.97 -7.72
C ARG A 88 0.26 -8.08 -8.01
N ARG A 89 -0.73 -8.30 -7.14
CA ARG A 89 -1.83 -9.23 -7.40
C ARG A 89 -2.85 -8.68 -8.39
N LEU A 90 -2.83 -7.38 -8.63
CA LEU A 90 -3.72 -6.73 -9.58
C LEU A 90 -3.41 -7.14 -11.02
N PRO A 91 -4.44 -7.25 -11.87
CA PRO A 91 -4.24 -7.39 -13.30
C PRO A 91 -3.60 -6.12 -13.86
N GLY A 92 -2.55 -6.28 -14.67
CA GLY A 92 -1.77 -5.19 -15.26
C GLY A 92 -0.29 -5.53 -15.27
N GLU A 93 0.44 -5.04 -16.28
CA GLU A 93 1.87 -5.32 -16.45
C GLU A 93 2.71 -4.60 -15.39
N TYR A 94 2.83 -5.22 -14.21
CA TYR A 94 3.69 -4.77 -13.11
C TYR A 94 4.75 -5.83 -12.78
N GLN A 95 5.58 -6.19 -13.77
CA GLN A 95 6.80 -6.96 -13.52
C GLN A 95 7.95 -6.04 -13.12
#